data_AF-A0A6J0BTR5-F1
#
_entry.id   AF-A0A6J0BTR5-F1
#
_cell.length_a   1.000
_cell.length_b   1.000
_cell.length_c   1.000
_cell.angle_alpha   90.00
_cell.angle_beta   90.00
_cell.angle_gamma   90.00
#
_symmetry.space_group_name_H-M   'P 1'
#
loop_
_entity.id
_entity.type
_entity.pdbx_description
1 polymer ?
#
loop_
_entity_poly.entity_id
_entity_poly.type
_entity_poly.pdbx_seq_one_letter_code
_entity_poly.pdbx_strand_id
1 'polypeptide(L)' 'MAGIASTVYNVICRRSSTFALAIIAGTFVFERTFDTISNQIFDSYNKGKQWKDIKHKYEKE' A
#
# COMPACT_ATOMS: atom_id res chain seq x y z
N MET A 1 31.60 4.65 -11.55
CA MET A 1 30.20 5.13 -11.62
C MET A 1 29.43 4.48 -10.48
N ALA A 2 29.03 5.24 -9.47
CA ALA A 2 28.19 4.72 -8.40
C ALA A 2 26.77 4.50 -8.96
N GLY A 3 26.29 3.26 -9.00
CA GLY A 3 24.93 2.94 -9.44
C GLY A 3 23.88 3.36 -8.41
N ILE A 4 22.61 3.44 -8.83
CA ILE A 4 21.47 3.79 -7.95
C ILE A 4 21.44 2.90 -6.71
N ALA A 5 21.67 1.60 -6.87
CA ALA A 5 21.75 0.65 -5.76
C ALA A 5 22.84 0.99 -4.73
N SER A 6 24.02 1.44 -5.20
CA SER A 6 25.11 1.84 -4.30
C SER A 6 24.80 3.13 -3.54
N THR A 7 24.00 4.03 -4.13
CA THR A 7 23.55 5.26 -3.46
C THR A 7 22.51 4.93 -2.38
N VAL A 8 21.52 4.10 -2.72
CA VAL A 8 20.49 3.64 -1.76
C VAL A 8 21.13 2.90 -0.58
N TYR A 9 22.07 2.01 -0.85
CA TYR A 9 22.78 1.30 0.21
C TYR A 9 23.52 2.25 1.15
N ASN A 10 24.27 3.21 0.61
CA ASN A 10 25.05 4.15 1.42
C ASN A 10 24.18 5.11 2.24
N VAL A 11 23.02 5.50 1.72
CA VAL A 11 22.12 6.48 2.38
C VAL A 11 21.18 5.82 3.38
N ILE A 12 20.64 4.64 3.05
CA ILE A 12 19.52 4.04 3.79
C ILE A 12 19.98 2.78 4.53
N CYS A 13 20.66 1.86 3.84
CA CYS A 13 20.91 0.50 4.34
C CYS A 13 22.24 0.33 5.10
N ARG A 14 23.15 1.31 5.06
CA ARG A 14 24.51 1.17 5.62
C ARG A 14 24.56 1.20 7.15
N ARG A 15 23.64 1.93 7.81
CA ARG A 15 23.56 2.00 9.28
C ARG A 15 22.27 1.34 9.74
N SER A 16 22.36 0.46 10.76
CA SER A 16 21.18 -0.26 11.27
C SER A 16 20.08 0.67 11.77
N SER A 17 20.43 1.83 12.35
CA SER A 17 19.46 2.83 12.81
C SER A 17 18.71 3.53 11.67
N THR A 18 19.41 3.94 10.60
CA THR A 18 18.76 4.55 9.42
C THR A 18 17.93 3.53 8.66
N PHE A 19 18.40 2.29 8.63
CA PHE A 19 17.69 1.18 8.02
C PHE A 19 16.38 0.88 8.76
N ALA A 20 16.41 0.78 10.10
CA ALA A 20 15.21 0.57 10.91
C ALA A 20 14.20 1.71 10.73
N LEU A 21 14.65 2.97 10.73
CA LEU A 21 13.79 4.12 10.48
C LEU A 21 13.15 4.08 9.09
N ALA A 22 13.91 3.70 8.07
CA ALA A 22 13.40 3.57 6.71
C ALA A 22 12.36 2.44 6.58
N ILE A 23 12.54 1.33 7.29
CA ILE A 23 11.52 0.25 7.35
C ILE A 23 10.24 0.79 7.98
N ILE A 24 10.31 1.40 9.16
CA ILE A 24 9.12 1.89 9.88
C ILE A 24 8.36 2.92 9.02
N ALA A 25 9.07 3.91 8.48
CA ALA A 25 8.47 4.92 7.61
C ALA A 25 7.91 4.31 6.32
N GLY A 26 8.64 3.36 5.72
CA GLY A 26 8.21 2.65 4.53
C GLY A 26 6.95 1.82 4.76
N THR A 27 6.87 1.09 5.87
CA THR A 27 5.70 0.28 6.25
C THR A 27 4.45 1.14 6.40
N PHE A 28 4.54 2.29 7.07
CA PHE A 28 3.39 3.17 7.27
C PHE A 28 2.79 3.66 5.92
N VAL A 29 3.64 4.04 4.98
CA VAL A 29 3.19 4.48 3.65
C VAL A 29 2.70 3.29 2.82
N PHE A 30 3.41 2.16 2.92
CA PHE A 30 3.08 0.95 2.18
C PHE A 30 1.72 0.40 2.59
N GLU A 31 1.44 0.26 3.88
CA GLU A 31 0.17 -0.23 4.44
C GLU A 31 -1.03 0.52 3.83
N ARG A 32 -1.05 1.85 3.96
CA ARG A 32 -2.17 2.67 3.47
C ARG A 32 -2.37 2.57 1.96
N THR A 33 -1.26 2.52 1.22
CA THR A 33 -1.28 2.46 -0.25
C THR A 33 -1.73 1.07 -0.71
N PHE A 34 -1.15 0.02 -0.13
CA PHE A 34 -1.44 -1.36 -0.47
C PHE A 34 -2.88 -1.73 -0.16
N ASP A 35 -3.43 -1.29 0.97
CA ASP A 35 -4.84 -1.50 1.32
C ASP A 35 -5.78 -0.85 0.30
N THR A 36 -5.47 0.37 -0.13
CA THR A 36 -6.31 1.09 -1.10
C THR A 36 -6.31 0.36 -2.44
N ILE A 37 -5.12 0.00 -2.94
CA ILE A 37 -4.98 -0.70 -4.22
C ILE A 37 -5.64 -2.07 -4.16
N SER A 38 -5.43 -2.82 -3.08
CA SER A 38 -6.01 -4.16 -2.92
C SER A 38 -7.53 -4.11 -2.89
N ASN A 39 -8.11 -3.15 -2.16
CA ASN A 39 -9.56 -2.95 -2.16
C ASN A 39 -10.07 -2.57 -3.55
N GLN A 40 -9.39 -1.67 -4.27
CA GLN A 40 -9.80 -1.30 -5.63
C GLN A 40 -9.78 -2.49 -6.60
N ILE A 41 -8.74 -3.33 -6.52
CA ILE A 41 -8.65 -4.54 -7.34
C ILE A 41 -9.80 -5.50 -6.99
N PHE A 42 -10.04 -5.71 -5.69
CA PHE A 42 -11.10 -6.59 -5.22
C PHE A 42 -12.49 -6.10 -5.65
N ASP A 43 -12.74 -4.81 -5.56
CA ASP A 43 -13.99 -4.15 -5.96
C ASP A 43 -14.22 -4.22 -7.46
N SER A 44 -13.17 -3.95 -8.25
CA SER A 44 -13.26 -4.05 -9.69
C SER A 44 -13.54 -5.48 -10.14
N TYR A 45 -12.96 -6.48 -9.48
CA TYR A 45 -13.16 -7.88 -9.82
C TYR A 45 -14.55 -8.39 -9.40
N ASN A 46 -15.09 -7.90 -8.27
CA ASN A 46 -16.38 -8.34 -7.71
C ASN A 46 -17.53 -7.36 -7.94
N LYS A 47 -17.37 -6.46 -8.92
CA LYS A 47 -18.36 -5.44 -9.23
C LYS A 47 -19.74 -6.04 -9.47
N GLY A 48 -20.75 -5.49 -8.79
CA GLY A 48 -22.14 -5.92 -8.87
C GLY A 48 -22.50 -7.10 -7.96
N LYS A 49 -21.53 -7.69 -7.25
CA LYS A 49 -21.74 -8.77 -6.28
C LYS A 49 -21.61 -8.30 -4.83
N GLN A 50 -20.87 -7.23 -4.60
CA GLN A 50 -20.60 -6.75 -3.25
C GLN A 50 -21.83 -6.06 -2.66
N TRP A 51 -21.99 -6.13 -1.34
CA TRP A 51 -23.11 -5.48 -0.65
C TRP A 51 -23.19 -3.99 -1.01
N LYS A 52 -22.07 -3.26 -1.01
CA LYS A 52 -22.02 -1.84 -1.40
C LYS A 52 -22.57 -1.55 -2.80
N ASP A 53 -22.53 -2.52 -3.72
CA ASP A 53 -23.09 -2.37 -5.06
C ASP A 53 -24.59 -2.65 -5.10
N ILE A 54 -25.11 -3.54 -4.25
CA ILE A 54 -26.52 -3.97 -4.28
C ILE A 54 -27.38 -3.36 -3.17
N LYS A 55 -26.77 -2.70 -2.18
CA LYS A 55 -27.42 -2.13 -0.98
C LYS A 55 -28.60 -1.22 -1.33
N HIS A 56 -28.46 -0.41 -2.39
CA HIS A 56 -29.50 0.49 -2.90
C HIS A 56 -30.81 -0.22 -3.28
N LYS A 57 -30.80 -1.54 -3.49
CA LYS A 57 -31.99 -2.33 -3.83
C LYS A 57 -32.80 -2.74 -2.59
N TYR A 58 -32.19 -2.67 -1.41
CA TYR A 58 -32.73 -3.27 -0.19
C TYR A 58 -32.88 -2.29 0.97
N GLU A 59 -32.22 -1.14 0.91
CA GLU A 59 -32.51 -0.05 1.84
C GLU A 59 -33.80 0.66 1.40
N LYS A 60 -34.84 0.54 2.25
CA LYS A 60 -35.96 1.48 2.26
C LYS A 60 -35.52 2.73 3.00
N GLU A 61 -36.02 3.89 2.60
CA GLU A 61 -35.88 5.13 3.38
C GLU A 61 -36.27 4.94 4.85
#